data_AF-A0A4R3TA97-F1
#
_entry.id   AF-A0A4R3TA97-F1
#
_cell.length_a   1.000
_cell.length_b   1.000
_cell.length_c   1.000
_cell.angle_alpha   90.00
_cell.angle_beta   90.00
_cell.angle_gamma   90.00
#
_symmetry.space_group_name_H-M   'P 1'
#
loop_
_entity.id
_entity.type
_entity.pdbx_description
1 polymer ?
#
loop_
_entity_poly.entity_id
_entity_poly.type
_entity_poly.pdbx_seq_one_letter_code
_entity_poly.pdbx_strand_id
1 'polypeptide(L)'
;MPIIEKDPMPFSHRFSTIAPVLGSLAAATLVASPALAHSPYLLPNGFVLDKEDHVTVEASFSEHVFVPTIAMQSDDFHLVGPDEKAVPLKPVALRDLVILEAPLPADGTYRLTSGERQGRVAKAALIDGTWEFVAPNRPLPAGVVPVEMQSVTKAEAYVTRGKPGDAALAPSGKGIEYRALTHPSLIRAGQPAEFELLFDGKPLANADVEVEEARAGQVENRRLPIITSDARGRFTISAPEPGLYFAMTRHRVGVIGAQPARSYTYALTYSVTN
;
A
#
# COMPACT_ATOMS: atom_id res chain seq x y z
N MET A 1 -16.35 28.66 -88.64
CA MET A 1 -17.16 29.75 -88.05
C MET A 1 -16.51 30.14 -86.72
N PRO A 2 -16.29 31.44 -86.45
CA PRO A 2 -15.35 31.97 -85.47
C PRO A 2 -16.05 32.44 -84.18
N ILE A 3 -15.30 33.04 -83.24
CA ILE A 3 -15.57 34.21 -82.35
C ILE A 3 -14.52 34.10 -81.20
N ILE A 4 -13.41 34.87 -81.17
CA ILE A 4 -13.25 36.30 -80.72
C ILE A 4 -13.43 36.39 -79.17
N GLU A 5 -12.64 37.05 -78.30
CA GLU A 5 -11.57 38.05 -78.33
C GLU A 5 -10.78 38.04 -77.00
N LYS A 6 -9.76 38.91 -76.93
CA LYS A 6 -8.78 39.19 -75.87
C LYS A 6 -9.34 39.96 -74.64
N ASP A 7 -8.65 39.76 -73.50
CA ASP A 7 -8.28 40.66 -72.35
C ASP A 7 -9.24 41.79 -71.88
N PRO A 8 -9.33 42.14 -70.56
CA PRO A 8 -8.15 42.44 -69.70
C PRO A 8 -8.30 42.25 -68.14
N MET A 9 -7.17 42.42 -67.41
CA MET A 9 -7.09 42.78 -65.96
C MET A 9 -7.45 44.27 -65.75
N PRO A 10 -7.83 44.85 -64.57
CA PRO A 10 -7.16 44.66 -63.24
C PRO A 10 -7.97 44.98 -61.92
N PHE A 11 -7.29 44.83 -60.77
CA PHE A 11 -7.51 45.42 -59.41
C PHE A 11 -8.89 45.22 -58.72
N SER A 12 -8.95 44.66 -57.49
CA SER A 12 -8.68 45.47 -56.28
C SER A 12 -8.82 44.68 -54.95
N HIS A 13 -8.14 45.23 -53.94
CA HIS A 13 -8.43 45.20 -52.49
C HIS A 13 -7.75 44.19 -51.54
N ARG A 14 -6.74 44.77 -50.86
CA ARG A 14 -6.59 44.93 -49.39
C ARG A 14 -5.79 43.88 -48.62
N PHE A 15 -4.67 44.40 -48.11
CA PHE A 15 -3.84 43.96 -47.00
C PHE A 15 -4.58 43.32 -45.82
N SER A 16 -4.05 42.20 -45.32
CA SER A 16 -3.74 42.05 -43.90
C SER A 16 -2.73 40.92 -43.69
N THR A 17 -1.52 41.30 -43.32
CA THR A 17 -0.46 40.41 -42.80
C THR A 17 -0.88 39.87 -41.44
N ILE A 18 -1.12 38.56 -41.34
CA ILE A 18 -1.21 37.85 -40.06
C ILE A 18 0.12 37.12 -39.86
N ALA A 19 0.89 37.58 -38.87
CA ALA A 19 2.11 36.92 -38.40
C ALA A 19 1.79 35.54 -37.81
N PRO A 20 2.66 34.53 -37.94
CA PRO A 20 2.45 33.24 -37.31
C PRO A 20 2.80 33.36 -35.81
N VAL A 21 1.80 33.20 -34.95
CA VAL A 21 2.03 32.97 -33.52
C VAL A 21 2.54 31.54 -33.37
N LEU A 22 3.81 31.38 -32.96
CA LEU A 22 4.33 30.12 -32.45
C LEU A 22 3.52 29.74 -31.20
N GLY A 23 2.63 28.77 -31.34
CA GLY A 23 1.94 28.15 -30.22
C GLY A 23 2.85 27.12 -29.55
N SER A 24 3.49 27.50 -28.45
CA SER A 24 4.16 26.56 -27.54
C SER A 24 3.12 25.65 -26.90
N LEU A 25 3.05 24.39 -27.33
CA LEU A 25 2.26 23.36 -26.67
C LEU A 25 3.00 22.94 -25.39
N ALA A 26 2.72 23.63 -24.28
CA ALA A 26 3.17 23.19 -22.97
C ALA A 26 2.43 21.90 -22.61
N ALA A 27 3.13 20.76 -22.69
CA ALA A 27 2.64 19.50 -22.15
C ALA A 27 2.57 19.64 -20.63
N ALA A 28 1.39 19.96 -20.11
CA ALA A 28 1.11 19.88 -18.69
C ALA A 28 1.17 18.39 -18.30
N THR A 29 2.28 17.95 -17.73
CA THR A 29 2.36 16.69 -17.00
C THR A 29 1.44 16.81 -15.79
N LEU A 30 0.21 16.32 -15.94
CA LEU A 30 -0.66 16.02 -14.81
C LEU A 30 0.06 14.94 -14.00
N VAL A 31 0.70 15.34 -12.90
CA VAL A 31 1.11 14.41 -11.86
C VAL A 31 -0.20 13.85 -11.30
N ALA A 32 -0.56 12.63 -11.71
CA ALA A 32 -1.69 11.94 -11.13
C ALA A 32 -1.41 11.76 -9.64
N SER A 33 -2.19 12.41 -8.78
CA SER A 33 -2.16 12.13 -7.35
C SER A 33 -2.48 10.65 -7.16
N PRO A 34 -1.66 9.86 -6.45
CA PRO A 34 -2.03 8.49 -6.14
C PRO A 34 -3.37 8.56 -5.39
N ALA A 35 -4.40 7.94 -5.94
CA ALA A 35 -5.69 7.84 -5.29
C ALA A 35 -5.48 7.17 -3.92
N LEU A 36 -5.69 7.95 -2.85
CA LEU A 36 -5.54 7.51 -1.46
C LEU A 36 -6.61 6.48 -1.15
N ALA A 37 -6.28 5.20 -1.34
CA ALA A 37 -7.08 4.11 -0.82
C ALA A 37 -6.78 3.92 0.66
N HIS A 38 -7.82 3.77 1.47
CA HIS A 38 -7.66 3.46 2.88
C HIS A 38 -6.82 2.19 3.06
N SER A 39 -5.69 2.31 3.76
CA SER A 39 -4.71 1.23 3.96
C SER A 39 -4.89 0.63 5.36
N PRO A 40 -4.83 -0.70 5.51
CA PRO A 40 -4.97 -1.34 6.80
C PRO A 40 -3.71 -1.10 7.65
N TYR A 41 -3.83 -0.98 8.97
CA TYR A 41 -2.68 -1.08 9.87
C TYR A 41 -3.03 -1.74 11.19
N LEU A 42 -2.00 -2.28 11.83
CA LEU A 42 -1.97 -2.61 13.25
C LEU A 42 -0.91 -1.74 13.91
N LEU A 43 -1.25 -1.07 15.01
CA LEU A 43 -0.35 -0.21 15.75
C LEU A 43 -0.32 -0.64 17.23
N PRO A 44 0.67 -1.47 17.62
CA PRO A 44 0.96 -1.74 19.02
C PRO A 44 1.37 -0.46 19.77
N ASN A 45 1.02 -0.37 21.06
CA ASN A 45 1.49 0.69 21.95
C ASN A 45 2.98 0.54 22.35
N GLY A 46 3.63 -0.56 21.96
CA GLY A 46 5.06 -0.79 22.11
C GLY A 46 5.54 -1.97 21.24
N PHE A 47 6.77 -1.88 20.74
CA PHE A 47 7.38 -2.88 19.84
C PHE A 47 8.50 -3.69 20.49
N VAL A 48 9.16 -3.11 21.48
CA VAL A 48 10.20 -3.77 22.30
C VAL A 48 9.87 -3.47 23.75
N LEU A 49 9.62 -4.52 24.53
CA LEU A 49 9.16 -4.46 25.92
C LEU A 49 10.14 -5.20 26.82
N ASP A 50 10.26 -4.75 28.06
CA ASP A 50 11.08 -5.44 29.06
C ASP A 50 10.24 -6.46 29.82
N LYS A 51 9.21 -6.00 30.54
CA LYS A 51 8.47 -6.85 31.51
C LYS A 51 6.98 -6.93 31.24
N GLU A 52 6.43 -5.97 30.50
CA GLU A 52 5.03 -5.90 30.12
C GLU A 52 4.59 -7.24 29.52
N ASP A 53 3.51 -7.79 30.05
CA ASP A 53 2.97 -9.11 29.70
C ASP A 53 1.85 -9.03 28.67
N HIS A 54 1.60 -7.84 28.11
CA HIS A 54 0.63 -7.59 27.06
C HIS A 54 0.96 -6.31 26.29
N VAL A 55 0.33 -6.16 25.13
CA VAL A 55 0.23 -4.89 24.40
C VAL A 55 -1.21 -4.59 24.04
N THR A 56 -1.52 -3.30 23.95
CA THR A 56 -2.72 -2.82 23.28
C THR A 56 -2.39 -2.55 21.82
N VAL A 57 -3.30 -2.94 20.92
CA VAL A 57 -3.11 -2.77 19.47
C VAL A 57 -4.30 -2.03 18.90
N GLU A 58 -4.02 -0.91 18.24
CA GLU A 58 -4.99 -0.20 17.43
C GLU A 58 -5.04 -0.80 16.02
N ALA A 59 -6.25 -0.99 15.49
CA ALA A 59 -6.50 -1.57 14.19
C ALA A 59 -7.49 -0.70 13.40
N SER A 60 -7.06 -0.14 12.28
CA SER A 60 -7.89 0.74 11.46
C SER A 60 -7.50 0.67 9.99
N PHE A 61 -8.41 1.15 9.14
CA PHE A 61 -8.13 1.54 7.78
C PHE A 61 -7.98 3.06 7.74
N SER A 62 -6.94 3.56 7.07
CA SER A 62 -6.69 5.01 7.01
C SER A 62 -6.13 5.49 5.68
N GLU A 63 -6.47 6.73 5.31
CA GLU A 63 -5.82 7.49 4.24
C GLU A 63 -4.47 8.09 4.69
N HIS A 64 -4.31 8.35 5.99
CA HIS A 64 -3.09 8.91 6.57
C HIS A 64 -2.56 7.97 7.65
N VAL A 65 -1.36 7.43 7.45
CA VAL A 65 -0.77 6.43 8.36
C VAL A 65 -0.94 6.85 9.83
N PHE A 66 -1.58 5.97 10.61
CA PHE A 66 -1.91 6.12 12.03
C PHE A 66 -2.85 7.26 12.41
N VAL A 67 -3.68 7.72 11.48
CA VAL A 67 -4.86 8.54 11.77
C VAL A 67 -6.10 7.69 11.53
N PRO A 68 -6.72 7.08 12.54
CA PRO A 68 -7.82 6.13 12.33
C PRO A 68 -9.04 6.81 11.70
N THR A 69 -9.62 6.21 10.66
CA THR A 69 -10.85 6.72 10.02
C THR A 69 -11.94 5.67 9.85
N ILE A 70 -11.58 4.38 9.74
CA ILE A 70 -12.56 3.29 9.63
C ILE A 70 -12.09 2.09 10.45
N ALA A 71 -12.94 1.62 11.36
CA ALA A 71 -12.63 0.44 12.16
C ALA A 71 -12.31 -0.78 11.28
N MET A 72 -11.13 -1.37 11.49
CA MET A 72 -10.76 -2.59 10.77
C MET A 72 -11.47 -3.78 11.42
N GLN A 73 -12.54 -4.24 10.79
CA GLN A 73 -13.19 -5.49 11.18
C GLN A 73 -12.44 -6.68 10.60
N SER A 74 -12.12 -7.68 11.40
CA SER A 74 -11.60 -8.96 10.94
C SER A 74 -12.06 -10.08 11.86
N ASP A 75 -12.36 -11.23 11.28
CA ASP A 75 -12.69 -12.46 12.02
C ASP A 75 -11.43 -13.25 12.42
N ASP A 76 -10.24 -12.82 11.95
CA ASP A 76 -8.97 -13.53 12.10
C ASP A 76 -7.90 -12.65 12.79
N PHE A 77 -8.31 -11.77 13.69
CA PHE A 77 -7.36 -11.13 14.58
C PHE A 77 -6.73 -12.18 15.49
N HIS A 78 -5.42 -12.37 15.39
CA HIS A 78 -4.69 -13.30 16.23
C HIS A 78 -3.23 -12.88 16.44
N LEU A 79 -2.62 -13.49 17.45
CA LEU A 79 -1.22 -13.40 17.81
C LEU A 79 -0.55 -14.75 17.54
N VAL A 80 0.64 -14.77 16.95
CA VAL A 80 1.50 -15.96 16.91
C VAL A 80 2.71 -15.70 17.80
N GLY A 81 2.90 -16.52 18.83
CA GLY A 81 3.98 -16.36 19.80
C GLY A 81 5.20 -17.23 19.55
N PRO A 82 6.17 -17.23 20.48
CA PRO A 82 7.38 -18.05 20.42
C PRO A 82 7.13 -19.58 20.44
N ASP A 83 5.94 -20.00 20.88
CA ASP A 83 5.49 -21.40 20.84
C ASP A 83 4.80 -21.77 19.51
N GLU A 84 4.81 -20.84 18.54
CA GLU A 84 4.23 -20.94 17.19
C GLU A 84 2.70 -21.12 17.17
N LYS A 85 2.04 -21.02 18.33
CA LYS A 85 0.59 -21.16 18.40
C LYS A 85 -0.09 -19.84 18.11
N ALA A 86 -1.16 -19.93 17.30
CA ALA A 86 -2.07 -18.83 17.09
C ALA A 86 -3.01 -18.69 18.30
N VAL A 87 -3.08 -17.49 18.86
CA VAL A 87 -3.99 -17.09 19.94
C VAL A 87 -4.96 -16.04 19.37
N PRO A 88 -6.25 -16.37 19.21
CA PRO A 88 -7.25 -15.39 18.75
C PRO A 88 -7.34 -14.20 19.70
N LEU A 89 -7.50 -13.01 19.13
CA LEU A 89 -7.66 -11.75 19.86
C LEU A 89 -9.09 -11.27 19.77
N LYS A 90 -9.64 -10.82 20.90
CA LYS A 90 -11.02 -10.32 20.97
C LYS A 90 -11.05 -8.82 20.66
N PRO A 91 -11.74 -8.37 19.60
CA PRO A 91 -11.81 -6.95 19.27
C PRO A 91 -12.83 -6.18 20.10
N VAL A 92 -12.46 -4.96 20.47
CA VAL A 92 -13.37 -3.91 20.95
C VAL A 92 -13.47 -2.85 19.86
N ALA A 93 -14.60 -2.79 19.17
CA ALA A 93 -14.79 -1.90 18.02
C ALA A 93 -15.39 -0.55 18.41
N LEU A 94 -14.76 0.52 17.93
CA LEU A 94 -15.34 1.87 17.82
C LEU A 94 -15.72 2.12 16.35
N ARG A 95 -16.09 3.36 16.00
CA ARG A 95 -16.43 3.71 14.61
C ARG A 95 -15.20 3.74 13.70
N ASP A 96 -14.11 4.31 14.21
CA ASP A 96 -12.94 4.65 13.39
C ASP A 96 -11.78 3.68 13.61
N LEU A 97 -11.81 2.89 14.69
CA LEU A 97 -10.76 1.93 15.05
C LEU A 97 -11.31 0.75 15.86
N VAL A 98 -10.54 -0.32 15.87
CA VAL A 98 -10.66 -1.46 16.78
C VAL A 98 -9.48 -1.43 17.76
N ILE A 99 -9.73 -1.76 19.02
CA ILE A 99 -8.70 -2.03 20.01
C ILE A 99 -8.65 -3.53 20.28
N LEU A 100 -7.44 -4.09 20.28
CA LEU A 100 -7.12 -5.45 20.69
C LEU A 100 -6.22 -5.40 21.92
N GLU A 101 -6.31 -6.42 22.78
CA GLU A 101 -5.34 -6.66 23.84
C GLU A 101 -4.68 -8.01 23.58
N ALA A 102 -3.36 -8.02 23.41
CA ALA A 102 -2.60 -9.21 23.04
C ALA A 102 -1.69 -9.65 24.19
N PRO A 103 -1.85 -10.88 24.72
CA PRO A 103 -1.04 -11.38 25.82
C PRO A 103 0.35 -11.83 25.33
N LEU A 104 1.38 -11.56 26.12
CA LEU A 104 2.79 -11.89 25.86
C LEU A 104 3.35 -12.74 27.02
N PRO A 105 2.85 -13.97 27.24
CA PRO A 105 3.07 -14.73 28.47
C PRO A 105 4.54 -15.12 28.71
N ALA A 106 5.37 -15.16 27.66
CA ALA A 106 6.78 -15.54 27.71
C ALA A 106 7.68 -14.52 26.98
N ASP A 107 8.98 -14.57 27.26
CA ASP A 107 9.99 -13.87 26.47
C ASP A 107 9.99 -14.38 25.01
N GLY A 108 10.24 -13.48 24.08
CA GLY A 108 10.31 -13.77 22.66
C GLY A 108 9.64 -12.73 21.79
N THR A 109 9.54 -13.06 20.51
CA THR A 109 8.91 -12.21 19.50
C THR A 109 7.57 -12.80 19.10
N TYR A 110 6.61 -11.92 18.90
CA TYR A 110 5.24 -12.23 18.58
C TYR A 110 4.83 -11.50 17.31
N ARG A 111 4.08 -12.19 16.45
CA ARG A 111 3.44 -11.60 15.27
C ARG A 111 1.99 -11.31 15.57
N LEU A 112 1.61 -10.04 15.52
CA LEU A 112 0.22 -9.59 15.50
C LEU A 112 -0.25 -9.56 14.05
N THR A 113 -1.43 -10.11 13.78
CA THR A 113 -1.96 -10.12 12.41
C THR A 113 -3.48 -9.94 12.39
N SER A 114 -3.96 -9.27 11.35
CA SER A 114 -5.39 -9.20 11.05
C SER A 114 -5.91 -10.45 10.33
N GLY A 115 -5.01 -11.36 9.92
CA GLY A 115 -5.31 -12.36 8.90
C GLY A 115 -5.64 -11.72 7.55
N GLU A 116 -5.94 -12.55 6.55
CA GLU A 116 -6.45 -12.07 5.27
C GLU A 116 -7.93 -11.69 5.39
N ARG A 117 -8.22 -10.38 5.34
CA ARG A 117 -9.60 -9.90 5.25
C ARG A 117 -10.00 -9.77 3.79
N GLN A 118 -11.08 -10.44 3.41
CA GLN A 118 -11.73 -10.25 2.11
C GLN A 118 -12.71 -9.08 2.17
N GLY A 119 -12.51 -8.11 1.28
CA GLY A 119 -13.43 -7.00 1.06
C GLY A 119 -14.59 -7.39 0.13
N ARG A 120 -15.47 -6.41 -0.10
CA ARG A 120 -16.54 -6.54 -1.09
C ARG A 120 -15.96 -6.62 -2.49
N VAL A 121 -16.63 -7.37 -3.38
CA VAL A 121 -16.37 -7.30 -4.82
C VAL A 121 -16.92 -5.97 -5.34
N ALA A 122 -16.08 -5.25 -6.07
CA ALA A 122 -16.42 -3.97 -6.69
C ALA A 122 -15.85 -3.92 -8.12
N LYS A 123 -16.32 -2.95 -8.92
CA LYS A 123 -15.75 -2.72 -10.23
C LYS A 123 -14.40 -2.01 -10.09
N ALA A 124 -13.39 -2.49 -10.82
CA ALA A 124 -12.11 -1.84 -10.97
C ALA A 124 -11.76 -1.71 -12.45
N ALA A 125 -11.05 -0.66 -12.82
CA ALA A 125 -10.63 -0.40 -14.20
C ALA A 125 -9.16 -0.02 -14.25
N LEU A 126 -8.47 -0.40 -15.33
CA LEU A 126 -7.12 0.06 -15.62
C LEU A 126 -7.21 1.39 -16.36
N ILE A 127 -6.86 2.48 -15.68
CA ILE A 127 -6.92 3.85 -16.17
C ILE A 127 -5.48 4.37 -16.18
N ASP A 128 -4.98 4.75 -17.35
CA ASP A 128 -3.62 5.29 -17.53
C ASP A 128 -2.52 4.42 -16.87
N GLY A 129 -2.65 3.10 -16.99
CA GLY A 129 -1.70 2.13 -16.42
C GLY A 129 -1.89 1.86 -14.92
N THR A 130 -2.85 2.52 -14.26
CA THR A 130 -3.14 2.35 -12.83
C THR A 130 -4.50 1.68 -12.63
N TRP A 131 -4.54 0.65 -11.80
CA TRP A 131 -5.80 0.01 -11.41
C TRP A 131 -6.52 0.83 -10.34
N GLU A 132 -7.72 1.28 -10.66
CA GLU A 132 -8.57 2.06 -9.76
C GLU A 132 -9.90 1.34 -9.51
N PHE A 133 -10.39 1.35 -8.27
CA PHE A 133 -11.79 1.01 -8.00
C PHE A 133 -12.69 2.13 -8.50
N VAL A 134 -13.73 1.77 -9.26
CA VAL A 134 -14.60 2.72 -9.94
C VAL A 134 -16.02 2.64 -9.39
N ALA A 135 -16.57 3.81 -9.04
CA ALA A 135 -17.97 3.90 -8.64
C ALA A 135 -18.88 3.50 -9.83
N PRO A 136 -20.07 2.92 -9.57
CA PRO A 136 -20.95 2.40 -10.63
C PRO A 136 -21.28 3.39 -11.76
N ASN A 137 -21.34 4.69 -11.46
CA ASN A 137 -21.72 5.75 -12.39
C ASN A 137 -20.54 6.61 -12.85
N ARG A 138 -19.28 6.24 -12.54
CA ARG A 138 -18.11 6.99 -12.99
C ARG A 138 -17.93 6.79 -14.50
N PRO A 139 -17.95 7.86 -15.32
CA PRO A 139 -17.57 7.76 -16.73
C PRO A 139 -16.13 7.26 -16.85
N LEU A 140 -15.90 6.30 -17.73
CA LEU A 140 -14.57 5.74 -17.99
C LEU A 140 -14.03 6.25 -19.33
N PRO A 141 -12.71 6.38 -19.49
CA PRO A 141 -12.11 6.69 -20.78
C PRO A 141 -12.52 5.69 -21.86
N ALA A 142 -12.52 6.13 -23.13
CA ALA A 142 -12.90 5.28 -24.24
C ALA A 142 -12.01 4.02 -24.30
N GLY A 143 -12.64 2.84 -24.44
CA GLY A 143 -11.95 1.55 -24.49
C GLY A 143 -11.59 0.94 -23.13
N VAL A 144 -11.78 1.65 -22.02
CA VAL A 144 -11.56 1.11 -20.67
C VAL A 144 -12.77 0.28 -20.24
N VAL A 145 -12.54 -1.00 -19.98
CA VAL A 145 -13.57 -1.95 -19.51
C VAL A 145 -13.31 -2.29 -18.04
N PRO A 146 -14.28 -2.04 -17.14
CA PRO A 146 -14.14 -2.42 -15.75
C PRO A 146 -14.30 -3.93 -15.56
N VAL A 147 -13.55 -4.50 -14.64
CA VAL A 147 -13.64 -5.90 -14.19
C VAL A 147 -14.16 -5.97 -12.77
N GLU A 148 -14.74 -7.11 -12.40
CA GLU A 148 -15.00 -7.40 -10.99
C GLU A 148 -13.68 -7.70 -10.27
N MET A 149 -13.45 -7.00 -9.17
CA MET A 149 -12.25 -7.14 -8.36
C MET A 149 -12.61 -7.17 -6.88
N GLN A 150 -11.97 -8.08 -6.15
CA GLN A 150 -12.09 -8.21 -4.71
C GLN A 150 -10.80 -7.72 -4.03
N SER A 151 -10.93 -6.83 -3.06
CA SER A 151 -9.80 -6.46 -2.21
C SER A 151 -9.52 -7.57 -1.19
N VAL A 152 -8.25 -7.92 -1.01
CA VAL A 152 -7.79 -8.76 0.10
C VAL A 152 -6.77 -7.94 0.87
N THR A 153 -6.97 -7.75 2.17
CA THR A 153 -6.09 -6.88 2.97
C THR A 153 -5.58 -7.62 4.19
N LYS A 154 -4.30 -7.46 4.50
CA LYS A 154 -3.66 -7.99 5.70
C LYS A 154 -2.75 -6.91 6.30
N ALA A 155 -2.82 -6.73 7.61
CA ALA A 155 -1.90 -5.88 8.35
C ALA A 155 -1.22 -6.69 9.45
N GLU A 156 0.07 -6.45 9.64
CA GLU A 156 0.90 -7.12 10.63
C GLU A 156 1.76 -6.13 11.40
N ALA A 157 2.16 -6.55 12.60
CA ALA A 157 3.17 -5.90 13.40
C ALA A 157 3.92 -6.97 14.22
N TYR A 158 5.15 -6.70 14.59
CA TYR A 158 5.94 -7.58 15.46
C TYR A 158 6.24 -6.88 16.78
N VAL A 159 6.06 -7.60 17.88
CA VAL A 159 6.39 -7.13 19.23
C VAL A 159 7.36 -8.10 19.86
N THR A 160 8.40 -7.60 20.52
CA THR A 160 9.38 -8.42 21.24
C THR A 160 9.34 -8.08 22.71
N ARG A 161 9.17 -9.11 23.55
CA ARG A 161 9.28 -9.03 25.01
C ARG A 161 10.57 -9.71 25.46
N GLY A 162 11.41 -9.00 26.21
CA GLY A 162 12.69 -9.55 26.66
C GLY A 162 13.59 -9.97 25.50
N LYS A 163 14.05 -11.22 25.52
CA LYS A 163 14.97 -11.74 24.49
C LYS A 163 14.26 -12.00 23.15
N PRO A 164 14.75 -11.48 22.01
CA PRO A 164 14.21 -11.79 20.68
C PRO A 164 14.25 -13.27 20.30
N GLY A 165 13.33 -13.70 19.43
CA GLY A 165 13.33 -15.05 18.86
C GLY A 165 12.64 -15.10 17.48
N ASP A 166 13.04 -16.05 16.64
CA ASP A 166 12.67 -16.01 15.21
C ASP A 166 11.41 -16.82 14.86
N ALA A 167 10.86 -17.59 15.80
CA ALA A 167 9.76 -18.54 15.52
C ALA A 167 8.54 -17.84 14.89
N ALA A 168 8.12 -16.70 15.44
CA ALA A 168 6.98 -15.94 14.92
C ALA A 168 7.27 -15.21 13.58
N LEU A 169 8.52 -15.15 13.13
CA LEU A 169 8.91 -14.54 11.85
C LEU A 169 8.68 -15.47 10.65
N ALA A 170 8.39 -16.74 10.89
CA ALA A 170 8.13 -17.69 9.82
C ALA A 170 6.89 -17.27 9.01
N PRO A 171 6.96 -17.26 7.66
CA PRO A 171 5.81 -16.93 6.83
C PRO A 171 4.74 -18.02 6.95
N SER A 172 3.48 -17.60 6.89
CA SER A 172 2.31 -18.48 6.80
C SER A 172 2.13 -19.13 5.43
N GLY A 173 2.78 -18.57 4.39
CA GLY A 173 2.67 -19.03 3.01
C GLY A 173 1.38 -18.60 2.31
N LYS A 174 0.68 -17.58 2.82
CA LYS A 174 -0.62 -17.13 2.31
C LYS A 174 -0.64 -15.63 2.00
N GLY A 175 -1.02 -15.29 0.77
CA GLY A 175 -1.10 -13.92 0.29
C GLY A 175 0.27 -13.26 0.27
N ILE A 176 0.28 -11.92 0.37
CA ILE A 176 1.53 -11.16 0.48
C ILE A 176 2.08 -11.28 1.91
N GLU A 177 3.40 -11.44 2.06
CA GLU A 177 4.10 -11.46 3.34
C GLU A 177 5.46 -10.77 3.23
N TYR A 178 5.86 -10.03 4.27
CA TYR A 178 7.24 -9.55 4.41
C TYR A 178 7.97 -10.46 5.39
N ARG A 179 8.72 -11.43 4.87
CA ARG A 179 9.59 -12.24 5.72
C ARG A 179 10.78 -11.37 6.16
N ALA A 180 10.84 -11.09 7.46
CA ALA A 180 11.95 -10.36 8.05
C ALA A 180 13.26 -11.17 7.96
N LEU A 181 14.29 -10.61 7.32
CA LEU A 181 15.66 -11.13 7.37
C LEU A 181 16.47 -10.39 8.43
N THR A 182 16.20 -9.09 8.60
CA THR A 182 16.58 -8.32 9.78
C THR A 182 15.47 -8.40 10.81
N HIS A 183 15.80 -8.85 12.03
CA HIS A 183 14.82 -8.98 13.10
C HIS A 183 14.14 -7.62 13.41
N PRO A 184 12.80 -7.54 13.50
CA PRO A 184 12.09 -6.26 13.66
C PRO A 184 12.52 -5.40 14.87
N SER A 185 12.85 -6.02 16.01
CA SER A 185 13.35 -5.29 17.20
C SER A 185 14.77 -4.73 17.05
N LEU A 186 15.48 -5.13 15.98
CA LEU A 186 16.86 -4.75 15.69
C LEU A 186 16.96 -3.75 14.54
N ILE A 187 15.83 -3.21 14.05
CA ILE A 187 15.86 -2.17 13.02
C ILE A 187 16.37 -0.87 13.63
N ARG A 188 17.36 -0.27 12.97
CA ARG A 188 18.09 0.92 13.43
C ARG A 188 18.12 2.00 12.34
N ALA A 189 18.04 3.26 12.74
CA ALA A 189 18.15 4.38 11.83
C ALA A 189 19.52 4.37 11.12
N GLY A 190 19.51 4.64 9.82
CA GLY A 190 20.70 4.61 8.96
C GLY A 190 21.28 3.22 8.67
N GLN A 191 20.73 2.15 9.24
CA GLN A 191 21.14 0.77 8.97
C GLN A 191 20.16 0.09 8.02
N PRO A 192 20.65 -0.83 7.15
CA PRO A 192 19.77 -1.59 6.28
C PRO A 192 18.94 -2.60 7.09
N ALA A 193 17.62 -2.58 6.90
CA ALA A 193 16.72 -3.63 7.32
C ALA A 193 16.29 -4.46 6.10
N GLU A 194 16.68 -5.72 6.08
CA GLU A 194 16.44 -6.62 4.95
C GLU A 194 15.17 -7.45 5.14
N PHE A 195 14.42 -7.59 4.06
CA PHE A 195 13.19 -8.38 4.00
C PHE A 195 13.13 -9.17 2.70
N GLU A 196 12.31 -10.21 2.69
CA GLU A 196 11.90 -10.92 1.49
C GLU A 196 10.38 -10.83 1.33
N LEU A 197 9.97 -10.23 0.22
CA LEU A 197 8.60 -10.11 -0.21
C LEU A 197 8.14 -11.42 -0.84
N LEU A 198 7.11 -12.02 -0.26
CA LEU A 198 6.52 -13.27 -0.71
C LEU A 198 5.08 -13.05 -1.18
N PHE A 199 4.64 -13.85 -2.14
CA PHE A 199 3.25 -14.07 -2.48
C PHE A 199 2.95 -15.57 -2.51
N ASP A 200 2.04 -16.04 -1.66
CA ASP A 200 1.73 -17.46 -1.44
C ASP A 200 2.99 -18.32 -1.22
N GLY A 201 3.88 -17.82 -0.36
CA GLY A 201 5.13 -18.48 0.02
C GLY A 201 6.24 -18.46 -1.04
N LYS A 202 6.03 -17.81 -2.19
CA LYS A 202 7.02 -17.68 -3.26
C LYS A 202 7.55 -16.25 -3.35
N PRO A 203 8.83 -16.04 -3.72
CA PRO A 203 9.36 -14.71 -3.97
C PRO A 203 8.50 -13.90 -4.95
N LEU A 204 8.13 -12.68 -4.57
CA LEU A 204 7.42 -11.73 -5.42
C LEU A 204 8.41 -10.66 -5.90
N ALA A 205 8.91 -10.84 -7.13
CA ALA A 205 9.87 -9.95 -7.77
C ALA A 205 9.21 -8.74 -8.44
N ASN A 206 9.98 -7.65 -8.59
CA ASN A 206 9.56 -6.42 -9.26
C ASN A 206 8.27 -5.81 -8.68
N ALA A 207 8.06 -5.97 -7.38
CA ALA A 207 6.93 -5.39 -6.69
C ALA A 207 7.36 -4.18 -5.87
N ASP A 208 6.49 -3.16 -5.88
CA ASP A 208 6.74 -1.92 -5.16
C ASP A 208 6.41 -2.07 -3.68
N VAL A 209 7.31 -1.53 -2.86
CA VAL A 209 7.20 -1.36 -1.43
C VAL A 209 7.17 0.14 -1.17
N GLU A 210 6.01 0.64 -0.78
CA GLU A 210 5.80 2.01 -0.33
C GLU A 210 6.12 2.07 1.17
N VAL A 211 6.92 3.05 1.60
CA VAL A 211 7.27 3.25 3.01
C VAL A 211 6.99 4.68 3.43
N GLU A 212 6.27 4.84 4.54
CA GLU A 212 5.99 6.14 5.15
C GLU A 212 6.48 6.15 6.61
N GLU A 213 7.18 7.23 6.98
CA GLU A 213 7.47 7.59 8.37
C GLU A 213 6.25 8.32 8.93
N ALA A 214 5.67 7.77 9.99
CA ALA A 214 4.53 8.36 10.65
C ALA A 214 4.93 9.49 11.59
N ARG A 215 4.15 10.57 11.58
CA ARG A 215 4.35 11.73 12.46
C ARG A 215 3.14 11.90 13.36
N ALA A 216 3.33 11.62 14.66
CA ALA A 216 2.25 11.67 15.64
C ALA A 216 1.50 13.01 15.59
N GLY A 217 0.17 12.96 15.42
CA GLY A 217 -0.69 14.14 15.35
C GLY A 217 -0.62 14.94 14.05
N GLN A 218 0.12 14.48 13.05
CA GLN A 218 0.15 15.07 11.72
C GLN A 218 -0.52 14.16 10.70
N VAL A 219 -1.28 14.78 9.80
CA VAL A 219 -1.92 14.12 8.66
C VAL A 219 -0.89 13.85 7.56
N GLU A 220 0.17 14.67 7.50
CA GLU A 220 1.19 14.61 6.46
C GLU A 220 2.38 13.77 6.95
N ASN A 221 2.55 12.59 6.34
CA ASN A 221 3.66 11.69 6.62
C ASN A 221 4.80 11.88 5.62
N ARG A 222 6.02 11.53 6.03
CA ARG A 222 7.17 11.55 5.12
C ARG A 222 7.20 10.22 4.36
N ARG A 223 6.93 10.28 3.06
CA ARG A 223 7.13 9.15 2.14
C ARG A 223 8.61 9.00 1.81
N LEU A 224 9.10 7.77 1.89
CA LEU A 224 10.42 7.42 1.36
C LEU A 224 10.31 7.12 -0.14
N PRO A 225 11.43 7.12 -0.89
CA PRO A 225 11.45 6.63 -2.27
C PRO A 225 10.88 5.20 -2.36
N ILE A 226 10.09 4.92 -3.40
CA ILE A 226 9.56 3.58 -3.66
C ILE A 226 10.72 2.61 -3.81
N ILE A 227 10.62 1.47 -3.14
CA ILE A 227 11.59 0.39 -3.23
C ILE A 227 10.98 -0.71 -4.09
N THR A 228 11.75 -1.28 -5.02
CA THR A 228 11.30 -2.40 -5.85
C THR A 228 12.03 -3.67 -5.43
N SER A 229 11.30 -4.78 -5.22
CA SER A 229 11.88 -6.06 -4.85
C SER A 229 12.71 -6.69 -5.99
N ASP A 230 13.83 -7.35 -5.63
CA ASP A 230 14.71 -8.02 -6.58
C ASP A 230 14.10 -9.33 -7.13
N ALA A 231 14.83 -10.03 -8.01
CA ALA A 231 14.38 -11.30 -8.59
C ALA A 231 14.14 -12.43 -7.57
N ARG A 232 14.66 -12.28 -6.34
CA ARG A 232 14.45 -13.18 -5.19
C ARG A 232 13.44 -12.59 -4.20
N GLY A 233 12.70 -11.56 -4.59
CA GLY A 233 11.74 -10.87 -3.74
C GLY A 233 12.39 -10.02 -2.65
N ARG A 234 13.72 -9.87 -2.61
CA ARG A 234 14.38 -9.14 -1.52
C ARG A 234 14.31 -7.65 -1.72
N PHE A 235 14.17 -6.93 -0.63
CA PHE A 235 14.22 -5.49 -0.59
C PHE A 235 14.84 -5.02 0.73
N THR A 236 15.34 -3.79 0.72
CA THR A 236 15.99 -3.19 1.88
C THR A 236 15.30 -1.88 2.21
N ILE A 237 14.92 -1.73 3.47
CA ILE A 237 14.45 -0.46 4.03
C ILE A 237 15.61 0.18 4.78
N SER A 238 15.91 1.44 4.46
CA SER A 238 16.87 2.26 5.19
C SER A 238 16.16 3.48 5.77
N ALA A 239 15.68 3.35 6.99
CA ALA A 239 15.00 4.42 7.70
C ALA A 239 16.00 5.53 8.08
N PRO A 240 15.78 6.80 7.70
CA PRO A 240 16.75 7.86 7.96
C PRO A 240 16.83 8.25 9.43
N GLU A 241 15.73 8.12 10.17
CA GLU A 241 15.58 8.59 11.54
C GLU A 241 14.81 7.57 12.39
N PRO A 242 14.99 7.55 13.72
CA PRO A 242 14.15 6.76 14.62
C PRO A 242 12.69 7.20 14.55
N GLY A 243 11.76 6.26 14.65
CA GLY A 243 10.33 6.58 14.58
C GLY A 243 9.46 5.36 14.32
N LEU A 244 8.19 5.62 14.05
CA LEU A 244 7.23 4.61 13.61
C LEU A 244 7.11 4.67 12.10
N TYR A 245 7.14 3.50 11.48
CA TYR A 245 7.09 3.37 10.04
C TYR A 245 6.01 2.39 9.63
N PHE A 246 5.47 2.65 8.45
CA PHE A 246 4.48 1.85 7.77
C PHE A 246 5.03 1.48 6.41
N ALA A 247 5.07 0.18 6.10
CA ALA A 247 5.47 -0.31 4.79
C ALA A 247 4.33 -1.11 4.16
N MET A 248 4.09 -0.93 2.86
CA MET A 248 2.95 -1.52 2.18
C MET A 248 3.29 -1.93 0.74
N THR A 249 2.72 -3.07 0.34
CA THR A 249 2.78 -3.57 -1.03
C THR A 249 1.37 -3.91 -1.49
N ARG A 250 1.11 -3.62 -2.75
CA ARG A 250 -0.09 -4.09 -3.46
C ARG A 250 0.32 -5.05 -4.57
N HIS A 251 -0.38 -6.18 -4.63
CA HIS A 251 -0.21 -7.16 -5.70
C HIS A 251 -1.59 -7.53 -6.27
N ARG A 252 -1.71 -7.52 -7.59
CA ARG A 252 -2.98 -7.83 -8.27
C ARG A 252 -2.84 -9.11 -9.08
N VAL A 253 -3.84 -9.96 -8.97
CA VAL A 253 -3.97 -11.17 -9.77
C VAL A 253 -5.26 -11.10 -10.58
N GLY A 254 -5.21 -11.66 -11.79
CA GLY A 254 -6.37 -11.74 -12.67
C GLY A 254 -7.45 -12.70 -12.15
N VAL A 255 -8.51 -12.86 -12.95
CA VAL A 255 -9.57 -13.84 -12.70
C VAL A 255 -8.99 -15.25 -12.71
N ILE A 256 -9.34 -16.06 -11.70
CA ILE A 256 -8.92 -17.47 -11.60
C ILE A 256 -10.17 -18.34 -11.50
N GLY A 257 -10.48 -19.06 -12.58
CA GLY A 257 -11.71 -19.87 -12.64
C GLY A 257 -12.95 -19.00 -12.43
N ALA A 258 -13.73 -19.33 -11.39
CA ALA A 258 -14.92 -18.57 -11.00
C ALA A 258 -14.66 -17.43 -10.01
N GLN A 259 -13.42 -17.25 -9.54
CA GLN A 259 -13.08 -16.18 -8.59
C GLN A 259 -12.80 -14.87 -9.36
N PRO A 260 -13.32 -13.73 -8.89
CA PRO A 260 -13.02 -12.44 -9.49
C PRO A 260 -11.52 -12.12 -9.40
N ALA A 261 -11.06 -11.11 -10.13
CA ALA A 261 -9.71 -10.60 -9.95
C ALA A 261 -9.50 -10.17 -8.48
N ARG A 262 -8.26 -10.20 -7.99
CA ARG A 262 -7.97 -9.79 -6.61
C ARG A 262 -6.90 -8.72 -6.56
N SER A 263 -7.10 -7.77 -5.64
CA SER A 263 -6.07 -6.81 -5.23
C SER A 263 -5.69 -7.09 -3.78
N TYR A 264 -4.55 -7.73 -3.60
CA TYR A 264 -3.93 -7.95 -2.31
C TYR A 264 -3.24 -6.66 -1.85
N THR A 265 -3.45 -6.28 -0.60
CA THR A 265 -2.72 -5.22 0.09
C THR A 265 -2.18 -5.80 1.39
N TYR A 266 -0.87 -5.69 1.57
CA TYR A 266 -0.21 -6.04 2.83
C TYR A 266 0.43 -4.81 3.42
N ALA A 267 0.31 -4.67 4.73
CA ALA A 267 0.93 -3.61 5.50
C ALA A 267 1.70 -4.16 6.69
N LEU A 268 2.88 -3.61 6.93
CA LEU A 268 3.68 -3.86 8.12
C LEU A 268 3.91 -2.54 8.86
N THR A 269 3.54 -2.52 10.13
CA THR A 269 3.95 -1.46 11.06
C THR A 269 5.16 -1.91 11.86
N TYR A 270 6.16 -1.05 11.99
CA TYR A 270 7.38 -1.33 12.77
C TYR A 270 7.98 -0.06 13.38
N SER A 271 8.75 -0.24 14.45
CA SER A 271 9.55 0.82 15.06
C SER A 271 11.00 0.78 14.59
N VAL A 272 11.60 1.95 14.45
CA VAL A 272 13.03 2.14 14.20
C VAL A 272 13.62 2.86 15.40
N THR A 273 14.73 2.35 15.94
CA THR A 273 15.45 3.00 17.04
C THR A 273 16.79 3.58 16.57
N ASN A 274 17.47 4.35 17.43
CA ASN A 274 18.89 4.67 17.24
C ASN A 274 19.76 3.42 17.34
#